data_AF-A0A965K601-F1
#
_entry.id   AF-A0A965K601-F1
#
_cell.length_a   1.000
_cell.length_b   1.000
_cell.length_c   1.000
_cell.angle_alpha   90.00
_cell.angle_beta   90.00
_cell.angle_gamma   90.00
#
_symmetry.space_group_name_H-M   'P 1'
#
loop_
_entity.id
_entity.type
_entity.pdbx_description
1 polymer ?
#
loop_
_entity_poly.entity_id
_entity_poly.type
_entity_poly.pdbx_seq_one_letter_code
_entity_poly.pdbx_strand_id
1 'polypeptide(L)'
;MNRLLYLVIFLSLNLQAANQSTLKNEDKYNIKFKTFSFNYEFNDVFYLEGKDYKPLIINQNSLSNEFIYNGKPEIEIVQQSVEKPELNESELVKKNESAATKKLEAIGDEYQKVSRQLASFYEPISSQDREPNSSERATISEINSKLEELAAKMRKAEEEVAESNKRYLANINQANSSKTTNVNAISNEKLTPPKPKYEPLAKFTIPASGGNYILIFNKTPNGVTISPLNDAPGIFPFGSYQFINLSGTTVELRFGSKVISLSPNGRTVFKPETANGEYLEGEFWTKVDDEFKLGYKFRNLHISRIRTLAFIMPTAPGQSALNLKIAEERGQIEPPAPTENPKDKGKKNKEAEKKEPENRPFG
;
A
#
# COMPACT_ATOMS: atom_id res chain seq x y z
N MET A 1 -42.13 -20.83 35.51
CA MET A 1 -42.27 -19.39 35.82
C MET A 1 -40.89 -18.88 36.22
N ASN A 2 -40.20 -17.93 35.59
CA ASN A 2 -40.34 -17.09 34.40
C ASN A 2 -38.88 -16.76 34.01
N ARG A 3 -38.29 -17.32 32.95
CA ARG A 3 -38.17 -16.71 31.61
C ARG A 3 -38.61 -15.24 31.52
N LEU A 4 -37.93 -14.32 32.21
CA LEU A 4 -38.09 -12.88 31.96
C LEU A 4 -36.94 -12.05 32.56
N LEU A 5 -35.68 -12.28 32.14
CA LEU A 5 -34.59 -11.31 32.40
C LEU A 5 -33.40 -11.46 31.42
N TYR A 6 -33.70 -11.62 30.13
CA TYR A 6 -32.72 -11.57 29.03
C TYR A 6 -33.11 -10.54 27.96
N LEU A 7 -33.93 -9.55 28.33
CA LEU A 7 -34.57 -8.62 27.40
C LEU A 7 -34.46 -7.16 27.87
N VAL A 8 -33.25 -6.66 28.17
CA VAL A 8 -32.96 -5.20 28.29
C VAL A 8 -31.55 -4.79 27.78
N ILE A 9 -30.62 -5.71 27.47
CA ILE A 9 -29.25 -5.34 26.99
C ILE A 9 -29.09 -5.54 25.47
N PHE A 10 -30.16 -5.33 24.69
CA PHE A 10 -30.10 -5.36 23.22
C PHE A 10 -31.04 -4.30 22.61
N LEU A 11 -30.93 -3.05 23.07
CA LEU A 11 -31.72 -1.96 22.51
C LEU A 11 -30.98 -0.62 22.55
N SER A 12 -29.93 -0.50 21.74
CA SER A 12 -29.48 0.79 21.17
C SER A 12 -28.35 0.58 20.14
N LEU A 13 -28.69 -0.02 18.98
CA LEU A 13 -28.11 0.20 17.64
C LEU A 13 -28.59 -0.90 16.68
N ASN A 14 -29.92 -1.05 16.55
CA ASN A 14 -30.55 -1.73 15.42
C ASN A 14 -31.96 -1.17 15.27
N LEU A 15 -32.05 0.06 14.79
CA LEU A 15 -33.28 0.58 14.19
C LEU A 15 -32.92 1.64 13.14
N GLN A 16 -32.49 1.17 11.98
CA GLN A 16 -32.68 1.84 10.69
C GLN A 16 -32.64 0.80 9.57
N ALA A 17 -33.47 -0.24 9.73
CA ALA A 17 -33.89 -1.13 8.67
C ALA A 17 -35.39 -0.88 8.41
N ALA A 18 -35.71 0.30 7.87
CA ALA A 18 -36.98 0.61 7.22
C ALA A 18 -36.85 1.97 6.52
N ASN A 19 -36.08 1.98 5.43
CA ASN A 19 -36.32 2.85 4.27
C ASN A 19 -35.53 2.25 3.10
N GLN A 20 -35.99 1.09 2.61
CA GLN A 20 -35.78 0.74 1.21
C GLN A 20 -36.73 1.59 0.36
N SER A 21 -36.50 2.90 0.35
CA SER A 21 -37.01 3.76 -0.70
C SER A 21 -36.07 3.60 -1.89
N THR A 22 -36.47 2.78 -2.86
CA THR A 22 -36.11 2.89 -4.28
C THR A 22 -34.85 3.72 -4.57
N LEU A 23 -33.67 3.11 -4.40
CA LEU A 23 -32.44 3.62 -5.00
C LEU A 23 -32.57 3.46 -6.52
N LYS A 24 -33.17 4.45 -7.16
CA LYS A 24 -32.91 4.70 -8.57
C LYS A 24 -31.39 4.90 -8.68
N ASN A 25 -30.74 3.99 -9.40
CA ASN A 25 -29.44 4.19 -10.01
C ASN A 25 -29.34 5.64 -10.52
N GLU A 26 -28.50 6.48 -9.91
CA GLU A 26 -27.74 7.59 -10.54
C GLU A 26 -27.10 8.59 -9.56
N ASP A 27 -27.22 8.43 -8.23
CA ASP A 27 -26.53 9.34 -7.32
C ASP A 27 -25.01 9.13 -7.37
N LYS A 28 -24.32 9.98 -8.14
CA LYS A 28 -22.86 10.08 -8.15
C LYS A 28 -22.43 10.82 -6.90
N TYR A 29 -21.69 10.13 -6.04
CA TYR A 29 -21.08 10.71 -4.85
C TYR A 29 -19.77 11.39 -5.24
N ASN A 30 -19.60 12.64 -4.81
CA ASN A 30 -18.34 13.36 -4.85
C ASN A 30 -17.75 13.40 -3.45
N ILE A 31 -16.56 12.82 -3.28
CA ILE A 31 -15.78 12.99 -2.05
C ILE A 31 -14.35 13.37 -2.37
N LYS A 32 -13.73 14.00 -1.39
CA LYS A 32 -12.28 14.18 -1.33
C LYS A 32 -11.73 13.32 -0.22
N PHE A 33 -10.60 12.68 -0.45
CA PHE A 33 -9.96 11.96 0.63
C PHE A 33 -8.45 11.88 0.52
N LYS A 34 -7.80 11.72 1.67
CA LYS A 34 -6.40 11.34 1.80
C LYS A 34 -6.33 9.95 2.42
N THR A 35 -5.19 9.30 2.28
CA THR A 35 -4.96 7.98 2.86
C THR A 35 -3.79 8.03 3.84
N PHE A 36 -3.80 7.08 4.77
CA PHE A 36 -2.75 6.89 5.75
C PHE A 36 -2.75 5.43 6.22
N SER A 37 -1.56 4.88 6.49
CA SER A 37 -1.40 3.60 7.18
C SER A 37 -0.39 3.73 8.32
N PHE A 38 -0.69 3.14 9.47
CA PHE A 38 0.27 3.11 10.59
C PHE A 38 1.02 1.79 10.73
N ASN A 39 0.52 0.67 10.20
CA ASN A 39 1.08 -0.66 10.51
C ASN A 39 1.52 -1.49 9.31
N TYR A 40 1.29 -1.02 8.08
CA TYR A 40 1.59 -1.81 6.89
C TYR A 40 1.92 -0.93 5.70
N GLU A 41 2.86 -1.37 4.87
CA GLU A 41 3.18 -0.73 3.60
C GLU A 41 2.33 -1.37 2.50
N PHE A 42 1.51 -0.55 1.85
CA PHE A 42 0.59 -1.00 0.81
C PHE A 42 1.16 -0.62 -0.56
N ASN A 43 1.40 -1.63 -1.40
CA ASN A 43 1.90 -1.48 -2.76
C ASN A 43 0.85 -1.94 -3.76
N ASP A 44 0.88 -1.32 -4.95
CA ASP A 44 0.02 -1.66 -6.09
C ASP A 44 -1.48 -1.70 -5.72
N VAL A 45 -1.92 -0.73 -4.93
CA VAL A 45 -3.32 -0.58 -4.53
C VAL A 45 -4.05 0.36 -5.48
N PHE A 46 -5.30 0.07 -5.77
CA PHE A 46 -6.17 0.83 -6.66
C PHE A 46 -7.55 0.97 -6.04
N TYR A 47 -8.29 2.01 -6.44
CA TYR A 47 -9.73 2.11 -6.20
C TYR A 47 -10.50 2.05 -7.51
N LEU A 48 -11.71 1.50 -7.47
CA LEU A 48 -12.58 1.40 -8.63
C LEU A 48 -13.46 2.65 -8.78
N GLU A 49 -13.27 3.40 -9.85
CA GLU A 49 -14.12 4.52 -10.25
C GLU A 49 -14.85 4.16 -11.55
N GLY A 50 -16.13 3.74 -11.43
CA GLY A 50 -16.88 3.22 -12.56
C GLY A 50 -16.33 1.87 -13.04
N LYS A 51 -15.61 1.86 -14.17
CA LYS A 51 -14.92 0.69 -14.73
C LYS A 51 -13.40 0.79 -14.67
N ASP A 52 -12.88 1.93 -14.22
CA ASP A 52 -11.45 2.22 -14.23
C ASP A 52 -10.82 1.94 -12.87
N TYR A 53 -9.66 1.29 -12.90
CA TYR A 53 -8.80 1.15 -11.72
C TYR A 53 -7.89 2.38 -11.63
N LYS A 54 -8.08 3.18 -10.59
CA LYS A 54 -7.27 4.38 -10.33
C LYS A 54 -6.20 4.05 -9.29
N PRO A 55 -4.92 4.36 -9.53
CA PRO A 55 -3.87 4.13 -8.54
C PRO A 55 -4.17 4.82 -7.22
N LEU A 56 -3.97 4.10 -6.12
CA LEU A 56 -4.16 4.57 -4.77
C LEU A 56 -2.85 4.47 -4.00
N ILE A 57 -2.22 5.61 -3.77
CA ILE A 57 -1.05 5.69 -2.91
C ILE A 57 -1.53 5.66 -1.46
N ILE A 58 -0.98 4.76 -0.65
CA ILE A 58 -1.23 4.68 0.79
C ILE A 58 0.13 4.75 1.50
N ASN A 59 0.44 5.93 2.02
CA ASN A 59 1.72 6.17 2.68
C ASN A 59 1.73 5.58 4.10
N GLN A 60 2.82 4.89 4.45
CA GLN A 60 3.07 4.49 5.83
C GLN A 60 3.61 5.70 6.61
N ASN A 61 3.00 6.02 7.75
CA ASN A 61 3.41 7.12 8.65
C ASN A 61 3.38 8.54 8.05
N SER A 62 2.75 8.76 6.90
CA SER A 62 2.47 10.10 6.38
C SER A 62 1.15 10.14 5.62
N LEU A 63 0.55 11.33 5.49
CA LEU A 63 -0.66 11.50 4.69
C LEU A 63 -0.31 11.50 3.20
N SER A 64 -1.18 10.93 2.38
CA SER A 64 -1.10 11.07 0.93
C SER A 64 -1.51 12.47 0.46
N ASN A 65 -1.32 12.72 -0.84
CA ASN A 65 -2.03 13.79 -1.53
C ASN A 65 -3.55 13.55 -1.51
N GLU A 66 -4.33 14.61 -1.75
CA GLU A 66 -5.79 14.52 -1.88
C GLU A 66 -6.17 13.80 -3.18
N PHE A 67 -7.09 12.84 -3.05
CA PHE A 67 -7.81 12.18 -4.13
C PHE A 67 -9.22 12.74 -4.22
N ILE A 68 -9.76 12.78 -5.44
CA ILE A 68 -11.16 13.12 -5.71
C ILE A 68 -11.82 11.88 -6.29
N TYR A 69 -12.92 11.44 -5.70
CA TYR A 69 -13.69 10.29 -6.18
C TYR A 69 -15.08 10.73 -6.60
N ASN A 70 -15.48 10.27 -7.79
CA ASN A 70 -16.77 10.52 -8.41
C ASN A 70 -17.39 9.19 -8.82
N GLY A 71 -18.20 8.60 -7.94
CA GLY A 71 -18.70 7.27 -8.22
C GLY A 71 -19.82 6.80 -7.31
N LYS A 72 -19.84 5.49 -7.10
CA LYS A 72 -20.86 4.82 -6.30
C LYS A 72 -20.66 5.13 -4.82
N PRO A 73 -21.69 4.98 -3.98
CA PRO A 73 -21.55 5.17 -2.53
C PRO A 73 -20.59 4.17 -1.88
N GLU A 74 -20.18 3.09 -2.55
CA GLU A 74 -19.15 2.18 -2.04
C GLU A 74 -17.90 2.27 -2.92
N ILE A 75 -16.80 2.68 -2.30
CA ILE A 75 -15.47 2.65 -2.90
C ILE A 75 -14.88 1.26 -2.67
N GLU A 76 -14.69 0.53 -3.76
CA GLU A 76 -13.98 -0.74 -3.73
C GLU A 76 -12.48 -0.50 -3.89
N ILE A 77 -11.71 -0.99 -2.93
CA ILE A 77 -10.25 -0.96 -2.94
C ILE A 77 -9.77 -2.36 -3.32
N VAL A 78 -8.91 -2.41 -4.32
CA VAL A 78 -8.32 -3.64 -4.81
C VAL A 78 -6.81 -3.53 -4.73
N GLN A 79 -6.16 -4.67 -4.60
CA GLN A 79 -4.73 -4.76 -4.79
C GLN A 79 -4.50 -5.45 -6.13
N GLN A 80 -3.66 -4.88 -6.98
CA GLN A 80 -3.17 -5.63 -8.10
C GLN A 80 -2.36 -6.77 -7.53
N SER A 81 -2.79 -7.99 -7.82
CA SER A 81 -1.92 -9.13 -7.63
C SER A 81 -0.74 -8.85 -8.54
N VAL A 82 0.41 -8.55 -7.93
CA VAL A 82 1.65 -8.99 -8.53
C VAL A 82 1.43 -10.50 -8.58
N GLU A 83 0.96 -10.99 -9.72
CA GLU A 83 1.64 -12.17 -10.22
C GLU A 83 3.10 -11.73 -10.14
N LYS A 84 3.76 -12.10 -9.02
CA LYS A 84 5.12 -12.55 -9.13
C LYS A 84 4.98 -13.40 -10.38
N PRO A 85 5.71 -13.11 -11.46
CA PRO A 85 5.98 -14.20 -12.31
C PRO A 85 6.64 -15.20 -11.33
N GLU A 86 5.86 -16.14 -10.79
CA GLU A 86 6.04 -17.49 -11.25
C GLU A 86 6.08 -17.38 -12.78
N LEU A 87 7.23 -16.89 -13.27
CA LEU A 87 8.02 -17.63 -14.20
C LEU A 87 7.95 -19.01 -13.58
N ASN A 88 6.92 -19.73 -14.00
CA ASN A 88 7.00 -21.14 -14.10
C ASN A 88 8.15 -21.29 -15.10
N GLU A 89 9.40 -21.15 -14.60
CA GLU A 89 10.61 -21.23 -15.39
C GLU A 89 10.53 -22.55 -16.15
N SER A 90 9.90 -23.56 -15.53
CA SER A 90 9.53 -24.82 -16.14
C SER A 90 8.63 -24.72 -17.38
N GLU A 91 7.66 -23.80 -17.48
CA GLU A 91 6.81 -23.64 -18.67
C GLU A 91 7.41 -22.72 -19.74
N LEU A 92 8.14 -21.68 -19.35
CA LEU A 92 8.84 -20.82 -20.32
C LEU A 92 10.08 -21.51 -20.91
N VAL A 93 10.76 -22.35 -20.14
CA VAL A 93 11.83 -23.24 -20.63
C VAL A 93 11.26 -24.34 -21.54
N LYS A 94 10.08 -24.90 -21.23
CA LYS A 94 9.39 -25.85 -22.13
C LYS A 94 9.00 -25.23 -23.46
N LYS A 95 8.67 -23.93 -23.49
CA LYS A 95 8.28 -23.24 -24.73
C LYS A 95 9.47 -22.79 -25.58
N ASN A 96 10.67 -22.75 -25.01
CA ASN A 96 11.93 -22.49 -25.71
C ASN A 96 12.68 -23.81 -25.97
N GLU A 97 12.06 -24.73 -26.73
CA GLU A 97 12.76 -25.90 -27.28
C GLU A 97 13.87 -25.44 -28.24
N SER A 98 15.01 -25.03 -27.70
CA SER A 98 16.21 -24.75 -28.49
C SER A 98 16.88 -26.07 -28.90
N ALA A 99 17.63 -26.07 -29.99
CA ALA A 99 18.44 -27.23 -30.39
C ALA A 99 19.37 -27.72 -29.25
N ALA A 100 19.72 -26.85 -28.29
CA ALA A 100 20.51 -27.21 -27.11
C ALA A 100 19.73 -28.06 -26.09
N THR A 101 18.42 -27.82 -25.90
CA THR A 101 17.58 -28.66 -25.02
C THR A 101 17.42 -30.09 -25.55
N LYS A 102 17.18 -30.25 -26.86
CA LYS A 102 17.13 -31.57 -27.53
C LYS A 102 18.47 -32.30 -27.49
N LYS A 103 19.58 -31.55 -27.58
CA LYS A 103 20.94 -32.10 -27.46
C LYS A 103 21.24 -32.56 -26.03
N LEU A 104 20.81 -31.82 -25.01
CA LEU A 104 20.98 -32.21 -23.61
C LEU A 104 20.19 -33.47 -23.27
N GLU A 105 18.96 -33.59 -23.75
CA GLU A 105 18.12 -34.79 -23.59
C GLU A 105 18.77 -36.02 -24.23
N ALA A 106 19.24 -35.90 -25.47
CA ALA A 106 19.93 -36.99 -26.17
C ALA A 106 21.22 -37.45 -25.46
N ILE A 107 22.01 -36.52 -24.91
CA ILE A 107 23.23 -36.86 -24.14
C ILE A 107 22.83 -37.52 -22.80
N GLY A 108 21.77 -37.05 -22.14
CA GLY A 108 21.25 -37.64 -20.91
C GLY A 108 20.77 -39.08 -21.09
N ASP A 109 20.08 -39.36 -22.19
CA ASP A 109 19.65 -40.72 -22.55
C ASP A 109 20.85 -41.64 -22.82
N GLU A 110 21.89 -41.14 -23.49
CA GLU A 110 23.11 -41.92 -23.72
C GLU A 110 23.85 -42.18 -22.40
N TYR A 111 23.93 -41.19 -21.50
CA TYR A 111 24.53 -41.36 -20.18
C TYR A 111 23.79 -42.39 -19.33
N GLN A 112 22.45 -42.33 -19.28
CA GLN A 112 21.60 -43.33 -18.63
C GLN A 112 21.84 -44.74 -19.17
N LYS A 113 21.94 -44.87 -20.50
CA LYS A 113 22.20 -46.15 -21.17
C LYS A 113 23.57 -46.72 -20.78
N VAL A 114 24.62 -45.90 -20.81
CA VAL A 114 25.99 -46.34 -20.45
C VAL A 114 26.11 -46.63 -18.94
N SER A 115 25.42 -45.86 -18.08
CA SER A 115 25.36 -46.12 -16.65
C SER A 115 24.66 -47.44 -16.32
N ARG A 116 23.56 -47.77 -17.02
CA ARG A 116 22.89 -49.08 -16.89
C ARG A 116 23.78 -50.22 -17.39
N GLN A 117 24.55 -50.00 -18.46
CA GLN A 117 25.55 -50.97 -18.92
C GLN A 117 26.59 -51.24 -17.83
N LEU A 118 27.11 -50.19 -17.18
CA LEU A 118 28.03 -50.33 -16.06
C LEU A 118 27.42 -51.10 -14.89
N ALA A 119 26.19 -50.75 -14.49
CA ALA A 119 25.47 -51.45 -13.42
C ALA A 119 25.25 -52.94 -13.74
N SER A 120 24.82 -53.26 -14.97
CA SER A 120 24.67 -54.65 -15.44
C SER A 120 25.99 -55.42 -15.51
N PHE A 121 27.11 -54.70 -15.66
CA PHE A 121 28.45 -55.31 -15.67
C PHE A 121 28.98 -55.57 -14.25
N TYR A 122 28.59 -54.74 -13.28
CA TYR A 122 28.92 -54.92 -11.86
C TYR A 122 28.04 -55.95 -11.15
N GLU A 123 26.79 -56.14 -11.57
CA GLU A 123 25.84 -57.06 -10.93
C GLU A 123 26.36 -58.52 -10.82
N PRO A 124 26.99 -59.12 -11.86
CA PRO A 124 27.59 -60.45 -11.77
C PRO A 124 28.84 -60.50 -10.87
N ILE A 125 29.60 -59.41 -10.82
CA ILE A 125 30.83 -59.30 -10.03
C ILE A 125 30.47 -59.19 -8.54
N SER A 126 29.49 -58.35 -8.21
CA SER A 126 29.01 -58.14 -6.85
C SER A 126 28.22 -59.34 -6.31
N SER A 127 27.44 -60.02 -7.14
CA SER A 127 26.69 -61.22 -6.70
C SER A 127 27.57 -62.44 -6.42
N GLN A 128 28.80 -62.45 -6.96
CA GLN A 128 29.81 -63.48 -6.71
C GLN A 128 30.81 -63.08 -5.62
N ASP A 129 30.64 -61.88 -5.02
CA ASP A 129 31.51 -61.31 -3.99
C ASP A 129 33.02 -61.41 -4.33
N ARG A 130 33.34 -61.19 -5.61
CA ARG A 130 34.70 -61.31 -6.15
C ARG A 130 35.19 -59.98 -6.71
N GLU A 131 36.51 -59.79 -6.69
CA GLU A 131 37.10 -58.64 -7.36
C GLU A 131 37.05 -58.77 -8.90
N PRO A 132 36.95 -57.64 -9.63
CA PRO A 132 37.06 -57.64 -11.08
C PRO A 132 38.46 -58.11 -11.51
N ASN A 133 38.54 -58.99 -12.50
CA ASN A 133 39.80 -59.42 -13.11
C ASN A 133 40.40 -58.32 -14.02
N SER A 134 41.62 -58.51 -14.54
CA SER A 134 42.31 -57.49 -15.35
C SER A 134 41.54 -57.06 -16.60
N SER A 135 40.84 -57.97 -17.28
CA SER A 135 40.01 -57.66 -18.44
C SER A 135 38.76 -56.87 -18.04
N GLU A 136 38.10 -57.26 -16.94
CA GLU A 136 36.92 -56.56 -16.41
C GLU A 136 37.29 -55.15 -15.92
N ARG A 137 38.46 -54.98 -15.29
CA ARG A 137 38.99 -53.66 -14.89
C ARG A 137 39.22 -52.75 -16.09
N ALA A 138 39.74 -53.29 -17.20
CA ALA A 138 39.92 -52.53 -18.43
C ALA A 138 38.57 -52.06 -19.02
N THR A 139 37.57 -52.95 -19.06
CA THR A 139 36.22 -52.61 -19.53
C THR A 139 35.51 -51.60 -18.61
N ILE A 140 35.63 -51.75 -17.29
CA ILE A 140 35.14 -50.76 -16.31
C ILE A 140 35.80 -49.40 -16.54
N SER A 141 37.11 -49.37 -16.75
CA SER A 141 37.84 -48.14 -17.03
C SER A 141 37.39 -47.46 -18.33
N GLU A 142 37.12 -48.24 -19.37
CA GLU A 142 36.63 -47.73 -20.65
C GLU A 142 35.21 -47.15 -20.53
N ILE A 143 34.32 -47.85 -19.82
CA ILE A 143 32.96 -47.37 -19.56
C ILE A 143 32.98 -46.10 -18.69
N ASN A 144 33.84 -46.05 -17.67
CA ASN A 144 34.00 -44.86 -16.83
C ASN A 144 34.54 -43.66 -17.63
N SER A 145 35.54 -43.87 -18.49
CA SER A 145 36.05 -42.82 -19.39
C SER A 145 34.94 -42.28 -20.31
N LYS A 146 34.10 -43.16 -20.85
CA LYS A 146 32.94 -42.76 -21.66
C LYS A 146 31.89 -41.97 -20.85
N LEU A 147 31.66 -42.36 -19.59
CA LEU A 147 30.77 -41.62 -18.68
C LEU A 147 31.32 -40.23 -18.35
N GLU A 148 32.64 -40.09 -18.15
CA GLU A 148 33.29 -38.80 -17.94
C GLU A 148 33.17 -37.89 -19.16
N GLU A 149 33.37 -38.44 -20.37
CA GLU A 149 33.20 -37.70 -21.62
C GLU A 149 31.75 -37.22 -21.82
N LEU A 150 30.77 -38.10 -21.56
CA LEU A 150 29.35 -37.77 -21.63
C LEU A 150 28.97 -36.73 -20.57
N ALA A 151 29.50 -36.83 -19.35
CA ALA A 151 29.28 -35.84 -18.30
C ALA A 151 29.86 -34.46 -18.66
N ALA A 152 31.04 -34.41 -19.30
CA ALA A 152 31.62 -33.17 -19.80
C ALA A 152 30.76 -32.55 -20.93
N LYS A 153 30.22 -33.38 -21.83
CA LYS A 153 29.29 -32.96 -22.89
C LYS A 153 27.96 -32.45 -22.30
N MET A 154 27.43 -33.08 -21.25
CA MET A 154 26.23 -32.61 -20.54
C MET A 154 26.45 -31.24 -19.93
N ARG A 155 27.54 -31.02 -19.18
CA ARG A 155 27.85 -29.71 -18.58
C ARG A 155 27.93 -28.59 -19.62
N LYS A 156 28.57 -28.87 -20.76
CA LYS A 156 28.65 -27.89 -21.86
C LYS A 156 27.28 -27.60 -22.48
N ALA A 157 26.44 -28.62 -22.63
CA ALA A 157 25.07 -28.44 -23.13
C ALA A 157 24.17 -27.70 -22.12
N GLU A 158 24.34 -27.94 -20.81
CA GLU A 158 23.66 -27.19 -19.74
C GLU A 158 24.06 -25.71 -19.75
N GLU A 159 25.33 -25.40 -19.96
CA GLU A 159 25.82 -24.02 -20.08
C GLU A 159 25.26 -23.34 -21.34
N GLU A 160 25.23 -24.03 -22.48
CA GLU A 160 24.60 -23.55 -23.73
C GLU A 160 23.09 -23.28 -23.54
N VAL A 161 22.38 -24.14 -22.79
CA VAL A 161 20.96 -23.95 -22.43
C VAL A 161 20.77 -22.76 -21.49
N ALA A 162 21.61 -22.64 -20.45
CA ALA A 162 21.56 -21.54 -19.50
C ALA A 162 21.83 -20.19 -20.19
N GLU A 163 22.80 -20.13 -21.10
CA GLU A 163 23.11 -18.93 -21.87
C GLU A 163 21.99 -18.58 -22.86
N SER A 164 21.41 -19.58 -23.53
CA SER A 164 20.24 -19.40 -24.41
C SER A 164 19.05 -18.84 -23.63
N ASN A 165 18.76 -19.38 -22.45
CA ASN A 165 17.70 -18.90 -21.58
C ASN A 165 17.97 -17.47 -21.06
N LYS A 166 19.21 -17.16 -20.70
CA LYS A 166 19.62 -15.81 -20.29
C LYS A 166 19.42 -14.80 -21.42
N ARG A 167 19.78 -15.15 -22.66
CA ARG A 167 19.56 -14.31 -23.85
C ARG A 167 18.07 -14.13 -24.15
N TYR A 168 17.28 -15.19 -24.02
CA TYR A 168 15.82 -15.13 -24.20
C TYR A 168 15.16 -14.16 -23.20
N LEU A 169 15.53 -14.27 -21.91
CA LEU A 169 15.05 -13.36 -20.86
C LEU A 169 15.50 -11.92 -21.09
N ALA A 170 16.75 -11.71 -21.51
CA ALA A 170 17.26 -10.38 -21.85
C ALA A 170 16.49 -9.75 -23.01
N ASN A 171 16.17 -10.52 -24.07
CA ASN A 171 15.39 -10.06 -25.22
C ASN A 171 13.95 -9.71 -24.83
N ILE A 172 13.31 -10.48 -23.94
CA ILE A 172 11.98 -10.17 -23.41
C ILE A 172 12.01 -8.86 -22.61
N ASN A 173 13.00 -8.69 -21.74
CA ASN A 173 13.13 -7.49 -20.91
C ASN A 173 13.43 -6.23 -21.74
N GLN A 174 14.24 -6.36 -22.78
CA GLN A 174 14.53 -5.28 -23.72
C GLN A 174 13.29 -4.92 -24.56
N ALA A 175 12.52 -5.90 -25.05
CA ALA A 175 11.27 -5.68 -25.78
C ALA A 175 10.18 -5.00 -24.92
N ASN A 176 10.19 -5.23 -23.61
CA ASN A 176 9.29 -4.58 -22.66
C ASN A 176 9.73 -3.16 -22.28
N SER A 177 11.03 -2.86 -22.37
CA SER A 177 11.60 -1.53 -22.05
C SER A 177 11.51 -0.54 -23.21
N SER A 178 11.40 -1.02 -24.45
CA SER A 178 11.33 -0.19 -25.67
C SER A 178 9.91 0.20 -26.11
N LYS A 179 8.85 -0.10 -25.33
CA LYS A 179 7.47 0.34 -25.62
C LYS A 179 7.13 1.76 -25.14
N THR A 180 8.11 2.66 -25.22
CA THR A 180 7.89 4.10 -25.34
C THR A 180 8.68 4.56 -26.56
N THR A 181 7.96 5.01 -27.59
CA THR A 181 8.41 5.60 -28.87
C THR A 181 8.38 4.65 -30.10
N ASN A 182 7.52 5.05 -31.05
CA ASN A 182 7.37 4.61 -32.45
C ASN A 182 6.78 3.22 -32.75
N VAL A 183 5.49 3.22 -33.11
CA VAL A 183 4.80 2.14 -33.81
C VAL A 183 4.84 2.42 -35.31
N ASN A 184 5.55 1.59 -36.08
CA ASN A 184 5.18 1.24 -37.45
C ASN A 184 5.78 -0.13 -37.81
N ALA A 185 4.89 -1.07 -38.14
CA ALA A 185 5.08 -2.42 -38.74
C ALA A 185 6.03 -3.37 -37.97
N ILE A 186 5.64 -4.58 -37.57
CA ILE A 186 5.18 -5.71 -38.40
C ILE A 186 4.18 -6.57 -37.59
N SER A 187 3.25 -7.17 -38.32
CA SER A 187 2.04 -7.88 -37.93
C SER A 187 2.22 -9.31 -37.39
N ASN A 188 1.21 -9.73 -36.60
CA ASN A 188 0.66 -11.08 -36.41
C ASN A 188 1.26 -12.01 -35.33
N GLU A 189 1.01 -11.67 -34.07
CA GLU A 189 0.17 -12.46 -33.17
C GLU A 189 -0.28 -11.55 -32.02
N LYS A 190 -1.58 -11.42 -31.79
CA LYS A 190 -2.13 -10.54 -30.75
C LYS A 190 -1.94 -11.22 -29.38
N LEU A 191 -0.70 -11.27 -28.90
CA LEU A 191 -0.39 -11.45 -27.48
C LEU A 191 -0.92 -10.21 -26.77
N THR A 192 -2.19 -10.28 -26.38
CA THR A 192 -2.74 -9.32 -25.43
C THR A 192 -1.95 -9.54 -24.14
N PRO A 193 -1.30 -8.50 -23.59
CA PRO A 193 -0.68 -8.64 -22.28
C PRO A 193 -1.74 -9.18 -21.32
N PRO A 194 -1.40 -10.16 -20.44
CA PRO A 194 -2.35 -10.64 -19.46
C PRO A 194 -2.91 -9.43 -18.72
N LYS A 195 -4.24 -9.31 -18.71
CA LYS A 195 -4.88 -8.19 -18.02
C LYS A 195 -4.44 -8.25 -16.56
N PRO A 196 -4.02 -7.13 -15.95
CA PRO A 196 -3.67 -7.12 -14.54
C PRO A 196 -4.81 -7.72 -13.73
N LYS A 197 -4.47 -8.72 -12.90
CA LYS A 197 -5.43 -9.35 -11.99
C LYS A 197 -5.52 -8.48 -10.75
N TYR A 198 -6.74 -8.13 -10.37
CA TYR A 198 -7.03 -7.34 -9.17
C TYR A 198 -7.79 -8.22 -8.17
N GLU A 199 -7.34 -8.20 -6.93
CA GLU A 199 -7.99 -8.91 -5.83
C GLU A 199 -8.62 -7.89 -4.86
N PRO A 200 -9.86 -8.12 -4.39
CA PRO A 200 -10.49 -7.24 -3.41
C PRO A 200 -9.66 -7.12 -2.15
N LEU A 201 -9.36 -5.89 -1.73
CA LEU A 201 -8.56 -5.61 -0.54
C LEU A 201 -9.43 -5.12 0.61
N ALA A 202 -10.29 -4.13 0.36
CA ALA A 202 -11.18 -3.53 1.33
C ALA A 202 -12.31 -2.75 0.65
N LYS A 203 -13.32 -2.36 1.42
CA LYS A 203 -14.42 -1.52 0.95
C LYS A 203 -14.66 -0.37 1.92
N PHE A 204 -15.06 0.78 1.39
CA PHE A 204 -15.46 1.94 2.17
C PHE A 204 -16.78 2.49 1.66
N THR A 205 -17.79 2.54 2.53
CA THR A 205 -19.08 3.15 2.22
C THR A 205 -19.05 4.64 2.57
N ILE A 206 -19.26 5.47 1.57
CA ILE A 206 -19.36 6.92 1.63
C ILE A 206 -20.64 7.31 2.38
N PRO A 207 -20.56 8.15 3.41
CA PRO A 207 -21.75 8.72 4.04
C PRO A 207 -22.59 9.51 3.03
N ALA A 208 -23.92 9.46 3.15
CA ALA A 208 -24.86 10.08 2.21
C ALA A 208 -24.61 11.60 1.98
N SER A 209 -24.01 12.28 2.96
CA SER A 209 -23.64 13.70 2.90
C SER A 209 -22.46 14.01 1.97
N GLY A 210 -21.76 12.99 1.46
CA GLY A 210 -20.41 13.17 0.91
C GLY A 210 -19.46 13.80 1.91
N GLY A 211 -18.36 14.38 1.43
CA GLY A 211 -17.46 15.20 2.24
C GLY A 211 -15.98 14.93 2.01
N ASN A 212 -15.18 15.42 2.96
CA ASN A 212 -13.73 15.29 2.98
C ASN A 212 -13.34 14.28 4.07
N TYR A 213 -12.43 13.35 3.77
CA TYR A 213 -12.04 12.32 4.70
C TYR A 213 -10.54 12.04 4.71
N ILE A 214 -10.01 11.62 5.85
CA ILE A 214 -8.76 10.85 5.93
C ILE A 214 -9.15 9.39 6.12
N LEU A 215 -8.79 8.54 5.16
CA LEU A 215 -9.02 7.11 5.21
C LEU A 215 -7.81 6.41 5.81
N ILE A 216 -7.99 5.85 7.00
CA ILE A 216 -6.93 5.16 7.75
C ILE A 216 -7.02 3.66 7.44
N PHE A 217 -5.99 3.13 6.77
CA PHE A 217 -5.86 1.73 6.40
C PHE A 217 -5.08 0.95 7.45
N ASN A 218 -5.69 -0.12 7.96
CA ASN A 218 -5.08 -0.97 8.97
C ASN A 218 -5.07 -2.41 8.48
N LYS A 219 -3.88 -3.03 8.43
CA LYS A 219 -3.77 -4.46 8.20
C LYS A 219 -3.95 -5.20 9.52
N THR A 220 -4.91 -6.10 9.58
CA THR A 220 -5.16 -6.99 10.73
C THR A 220 -5.01 -8.45 10.28
N PRO A 221 -4.94 -9.41 11.22
CA PRO A 221 -5.00 -10.84 10.87
C PRO A 221 -6.25 -11.21 10.05
N ASN A 222 -7.36 -10.48 10.23
CA ASN A 222 -8.64 -10.71 9.56
C ASN A 222 -8.76 -9.99 8.20
N GLY A 223 -7.71 -9.32 7.74
CA GLY A 223 -7.72 -8.54 6.50
C GLY A 223 -7.50 -7.04 6.73
N VAL A 224 -7.82 -6.24 5.72
CA VAL A 224 -7.63 -4.78 5.75
C VAL A 224 -8.92 -4.09 6.14
N THR A 225 -8.84 -3.19 7.11
CA THR A 225 -9.97 -2.35 7.53
C THR A 225 -9.69 -0.89 7.20
N ILE A 226 -10.74 -0.15 6.81
CA ILE A 226 -10.67 1.29 6.55
C ILE A 226 -11.46 2.02 7.64
N SER A 227 -10.78 2.90 8.36
CA SER A 227 -11.40 3.78 9.36
C SER A 227 -11.47 5.21 8.83
N PRO A 228 -12.66 5.75 8.53
CA PRO A 228 -12.78 7.11 8.04
C PRO A 228 -12.69 8.12 9.19
N LEU A 229 -11.95 9.19 8.94
CA LEU A 229 -11.89 10.37 9.78
C LEU A 229 -12.45 11.56 8.99
N ASN A 230 -13.48 12.21 9.50
CA ASN A 230 -14.03 13.41 8.87
C ASN A 230 -12.97 14.53 8.86
N ASP A 231 -12.73 15.07 7.67
CA ASP A 231 -11.74 16.12 7.39
C ASP A 231 -12.40 17.33 6.70
N ALA A 232 -13.68 17.59 6.99
CA ALA A 232 -14.35 18.78 6.49
C ALA A 232 -13.64 20.06 6.95
N PRO A 233 -13.64 21.13 6.14
CA PRO A 233 -12.99 22.38 6.47
C PRO A 233 -13.43 22.90 7.84
N GLY A 234 -12.46 23.29 8.68
CA GLY A 234 -12.70 23.82 10.02
C GLY A 234 -12.80 22.77 11.14
N ILE A 235 -13.01 21.49 10.85
CA ILE A 235 -13.04 20.43 11.88
C ILE A 235 -11.64 20.16 12.44
N PHE A 236 -10.65 20.08 11.56
CA PHE A 236 -9.25 19.86 11.91
C PHE A 236 -8.35 20.93 11.25
N PRO A 237 -8.36 22.18 11.77
CA PRO A 237 -7.68 23.31 11.14
C PRO A 237 -6.15 23.27 11.31
N PHE A 238 -5.42 24.04 10.49
CA PHE A 238 -3.99 24.25 10.68
C PHE A 238 -3.67 24.87 12.05
N GLY A 239 -2.55 24.45 12.63
CA GLY A 239 -2.14 24.82 13.99
C GLY A 239 -2.87 24.03 15.07
N SER A 240 -3.56 22.94 14.73
CA SER A 240 -4.21 22.06 15.70
C SER A 240 -3.64 20.65 15.70
N TYR A 241 -3.94 19.92 16.76
CA TYR A 241 -3.58 18.53 16.97
C TYR A 241 -4.86 17.71 17.05
N GLN A 242 -4.97 16.64 16.27
CA GLN A 242 -6.04 15.68 16.41
C GLN A 242 -5.50 14.41 17.04
N PHE A 243 -5.92 14.13 18.26
CA PHE A 243 -5.52 12.94 19.00
C PHE A 243 -6.57 11.85 18.83
N ILE A 244 -6.10 10.63 18.55
CA ILE A 244 -6.95 9.43 18.42
C ILE A 244 -6.43 8.38 19.40
N ASN A 245 -7.28 7.95 20.32
CA ASN A 245 -6.94 6.96 21.32
C ASN A 245 -7.13 5.54 20.79
N LEU A 246 -6.04 4.87 20.43
CA LEU A 246 -5.97 3.47 20.03
C LEU A 246 -5.31 2.58 21.10
N SER A 247 -5.18 3.07 22.34
CA SER A 247 -4.55 2.32 23.44
C SER A 247 -5.39 1.14 23.95
N GLY A 248 -6.69 1.12 23.64
CA GLY A 248 -7.64 0.13 24.15
C GLY A 248 -8.16 0.42 25.56
N THR A 249 -7.66 1.46 26.24
CA THR A 249 -8.13 1.94 27.55
C THR A 249 -8.36 3.45 27.52
N THR A 250 -8.96 4.02 28.57
CA THR A 250 -9.13 5.48 28.69
C THR A 250 -7.78 6.16 28.91
N VAL A 251 -7.55 7.26 28.19
CA VAL A 251 -6.34 8.09 28.33
C VAL A 251 -6.74 9.53 28.65
N GLU A 252 -6.04 10.16 29.57
CA GLU A 252 -6.12 11.60 29.83
C GLU A 252 -4.96 12.32 29.15
N LEU A 253 -5.28 13.27 28.28
CA LEU A 253 -4.36 14.30 27.83
C LEU A 253 -4.34 15.42 28.86
N ARG A 254 -3.17 15.68 29.45
CA ARG A 254 -2.95 16.76 30.41
C ARG A 254 -1.99 17.79 29.80
N PHE A 255 -2.43 19.04 29.77
CA PHE A 255 -1.68 20.17 29.22
C PHE A 255 -1.89 21.42 30.10
N GLY A 256 -0.86 21.82 30.84
CA GLY A 256 -1.02 22.85 31.87
C GLY A 256 -2.11 22.47 32.87
N SER A 257 -3.12 23.32 33.04
CA SER A 257 -4.31 23.05 33.87
C SER A 257 -5.44 22.31 33.16
N LYS A 258 -5.32 22.08 31.84
CA LYS A 258 -6.37 21.42 31.04
C LYS A 258 -6.20 19.91 31.09
N VAL A 259 -7.30 19.19 31.34
CA VAL A 259 -7.38 17.72 31.28
C VAL A 259 -8.49 17.33 30.32
N ILE A 260 -8.16 16.49 29.34
CA ILE A 260 -9.11 15.96 28.36
C ILE A 260 -9.09 14.43 28.46
N SER A 261 -10.22 13.84 28.85
CA SER A 261 -10.37 12.39 28.88
C SER A 261 -10.79 11.86 27.51
N LEU A 262 -10.11 10.82 27.05
CA LEU A 262 -10.35 10.13 25.79
C LEU A 262 -10.64 8.66 26.08
N SER A 263 -11.90 8.24 25.90
CA SER A 263 -12.30 6.84 25.94
C SER A 263 -11.54 6.01 24.88
N PRO A 264 -11.51 4.66 24.97
CA PRO A 264 -11.02 3.82 23.88
C PRO A 264 -11.68 4.17 22.54
N ASN A 265 -10.89 4.30 21.47
CA ASN A 265 -11.30 4.78 20.14
C ASN A 265 -11.86 6.22 20.11
N GLY A 266 -11.76 6.94 21.23
CA GLY A 266 -12.11 8.34 21.36
C GLY A 266 -11.14 9.24 20.60
N ARG A 267 -11.63 10.41 20.21
CA ARG A 267 -10.83 11.41 19.48
C ARG A 267 -11.12 12.81 20.00
N THR A 268 -10.13 13.69 19.91
CA THR A 268 -10.32 15.12 20.17
C THR A 268 -9.48 15.95 19.21
N VAL A 269 -9.94 17.15 18.90
CA VAL A 269 -9.14 18.18 18.24
C VAL A 269 -8.78 19.22 19.30
N PHE A 270 -7.48 19.44 19.45
CA PHE A 270 -6.91 20.36 20.41
C PHE A 270 -6.17 21.46 19.65
N LYS A 271 -6.56 22.70 19.89
CA LYS A 271 -5.83 23.87 19.41
C LYS A 271 -5.12 24.51 20.61
N PRO A 272 -3.78 24.48 20.65
CA PRO A 272 -3.05 25.10 21.75
C PRO A 272 -3.13 26.62 21.69
N GLU A 273 -2.95 27.25 22.84
CA GLU A 273 -2.77 28.71 22.98
C GLU A 273 -1.30 29.12 22.84
N THR A 274 -0.39 28.14 22.78
CA THR A 274 1.06 28.33 22.56
C THR A 274 1.32 29.12 21.29
N ALA A 275 2.26 30.08 21.33
CA ALA A 275 2.56 30.90 20.17
C ALA A 275 3.26 30.09 19.07
N ASN A 276 3.13 30.56 17.82
CA ASN A 276 3.82 29.94 16.70
C ASN A 276 5.35 30.02 16.89
N GLY A 277 6.02 28.88 16.81
CA GLY A 277 7.47 28.75 17.03
C GLY A 277 7.86 28.42 18.46
N GLU A 278 6.92 28.28 19.39
CA GLU A 278 7.18 27.87 20.78
C GLU A 278 6.95 26.38 21.02
N TYR A 279 7.50 25.85 22.12
CA TYR A 279 7.31 24.45 22.48
C TYR A 279 6.00 24.22 23.24
N LEU A 280 5.27 23.22 22.77
CA LEU A 280 4.10 22.64 23.39
C LEU A 280 4.49 21.41 24.21
N GLU A 281 4.23 21.41 25.52
CA GLU A 281 4.53 20.29 26.43
C GLU A 281 3.28 19.70 27.07
N GLY A 282 3.11 18.38 26.98
CA GLY A 282 1.97 17.71 27.59
C GLY A 282 2.25 16.26 27.95
N GLU A 283 1.28 15.66 28.62
CA GLU A 283 1.37 14.31 29.17
C GLU A 283 0.13 13.51 28.80
N PHE A 284 0.33 12.23 28.49
CA PHE A 284 -0.73 11.25 28.39
C PHE A 284 -0.67 10.32 29.59
N TRP A 285 -1.80 10.22 30.29
CA TRP A 285 -1.99 9.37 31.45
C TRP A 285 -2.96 8.26 31.10
N THR A 286 -2.59 7.01 31.34
CA THR A 286 -3.34 5.83 30.93
C THR A 286 -4.05 5.24 32.14
N LYS A 287 -5.34 4.89 31.99
CA LYS A 287 -6.09 4.21 33.04
C LYS A 287 -5.70 2.72 33.10
N VAL A 288 -5.14 2.29 34.23
CA VAL A 288 -4.73 0.91 34.54
C VAL A 288 -5.18 0.58 35.96
N ASP A 289 -5.94 -0.51 36.14
CA ASP A 289 -6.49 -0.94 37.45
C ASP A 289 -7.21 0.19 38.19
N ASP A 290 -8.04 0.95 37.46
CA ASP A 290 -8.76 2.14 37.93
C ASP A 290 -7.93 3.37 38.33
N GLU A 291 -6.60 3.32 38.23
CA GLU A 291 -5.72 4.45 38.46
C GLU A 291 -5.14 5.02 37.16
N PHE A 292 -4.94 6.34 37.11
CA PHE A 292 -4.23 6.96 36.01
C PHE A 292 -2.72 6.97 36.28
N LYS A 293 -1.96 6.36 35.38
CA LYS A 293 -0.49 6.31 35.42
C LYS A 293 0.10 7.02 34.22
N LEU A 294 1.20 7.76 34.41
CA LEU A 294 1.88 8.43 33.30
C LEU A 294 2.30 7.41 32.25
N GLY A 295 1.85 7.61 31.02
CA GLY A 295 2.12 6.73 29.89
C GLY A 295 3.09 7.30 28.88
N TYR A 296 3.04 8.62 28.63
CA TYR A 296 3.92 9.30 27.69
C TYR A 296 3.99 10.80 28.01
N LYS A 297 5.15 11.42 27.76
CA LYS A 297 5.35 12.88 27.84
C LYS A 297 5.88 13.37 26.51
N PHE A 298 5.34 14.47 26.01
CA PHE A 298 5.73 15.04 24.73
C PHE A 298 6.15 16.50 24.87
N ARG A 299 7.06 16.89 23.97
CA ARG A 299 7.50 18.26 23.76
C ARG A 299 7.64 18.48 22.27
N ASN A 300 6.74 19.24 21.68
CA ASN A 300 6.66 19.45 20.23
C ASN A 300 6.78 20.93 19.90
N LEU A 301 7.50 21.27 18.84
CA LEU A 301 7.53 22.64 18.33
C LEU A 301 6.17 22.96 17.69
N HIS A 302 5.48 23.96 18.20
CA HIS A 302 4.20 24.39 17.65
C HIS A 302 4.41 25.23 16.40
N ILE A 303 3.85 24.80 15.27
CA ILE A 303 3.87 25.55 14.01
C ILE A 303 2.42 25.73 13.55
N SER A 304 1.95 26.97 13.47
CA SER A 304 0.54 27.30 13.15
C SER A 304 0.11 26.90 11.74
N ARG A 305 1.08 26.68 10.85
CA ARG A 305 0.85 26.18 9.48
C ARG A 305 0.84 24.65 9.38
N ILE A 306 1.06 23.94 10.48
CA ILE A 306 1.04 22.48 10.51
C ILE A 306 -0.17 22.01 11.30
N ARG A 307 -0.91 21.04 10.76
CA ARG A 307 -1.85 20.26 11.55
C ARG A 307 -1.28 18.88 11.79
N THR A 308 -1.44 18.38 13.00
CA THR A 308 -0.75 17.17 13.49
C THR A 308 -1.77 16.12 13.88
N LEU A 309 -1.81 14.99 13.17
CA LEU A 309 -2.62 13.84 13.51
C LEU A 309 -1.79 12.88 14.36
N ALA A 310 -2.24 12.57 15.57
CA ALA A 310 -1.49 11.78 16.54
C ALA A 310 -2.30 10.58 17.03
N PHE A 311 -1.75 9.38 16.80
CA PHE A 311 -2.31 8.11 17.22
C PHE A 311 -1.65 7.66 18.51
N ILE A 312 -2.44 7.56 19.57
CA ILE A 312 -2.02 7.10 20.89
C ILE A 312 -2.17 5.59 20.92
N MET A 313 -1.06 4.87 21.04
CA MET A 313 -1.01 3.41 20.98
C MET A 313 -0.41 2.84 22.25
N PRO A 314 -0.75 1.61 22.66
CA PRO A 314 -0.10 0.97 23.79
C PRO A 314 1.28 0.44 23.34
N THR A 315 2.28 0.52 24.22
CA THR A 315 3.58 -0.13 23.96
C THR A 315 3.46 -1.65 24.11
N ALA A 316 2.61 -2.10 25.03
CA ALA A 316 2.19 -3.49 25.19
C ALA A 316 0.76 -3.55 25.76
N PRO A 317 -0.01 -4.62 25.52
CA PRO A 317 -1.36 -4.77 26.09
C PRO A 317 -1.35 -4.67 27.62
N GLY A 318 -2.30 -3.90 28.17
CA GLY A 318 -2.50 -3.77 29.62
C GLY A 318 -1.45 -2.94 30.37
N GLN A 319 -0.49 -2.34 29.68
CA GLN A 319 0.51 -1.46 30.30
C GLN A 319 0.11 0.02 30.22
N SER A 320 0.61 0.81 31.17
CA SER A 320 0.41 2.26 31.14
C SER A 320 1.22 2.96 30.06
N ALA A 321 2.35 2.39 29.66
CA ALA A 321 3.27 2.96 28.68
C ALA A 321 2.62 3.08 27.29
N LEU A 322 2.76 4.26 26.69
CA LEU A 322 2.19 4.58 25.38
C LEU A 322 3.30 4.91 24.37
N ASN A 323 2.96 4.72 23.10
CA ASN A 323 3.70 5.23 21.96
C ASN A 323 2.81 6.18 21.15
N LEU A 324 3.41 7.20 20.55
CA LEU A 324 2.70 8.17 19.72
C LEU A 324 3.19 8.04 18.28
N LYS A 325 2.28 7.76 17.35
CA LYS A 325 2.55 7.88 15.91
C LYS A 325 1.95 9.17 15.39
N ILE A 326 2.77 9.97 14.73
CA ILE A 326 2.40 11.29 14.25
C ILE A 326 2.42 11.30 12.72
N ALA A 327 1.41 11.92 12.12
CA ALA A 327 1.39 12.35 10.74
C ALA A 327 1.13 13.85 10.69
N GLU A 328 1.98 14.59 9.99
CA GLU A 328 1.87 16.04 9.85
C GLU A 328 1.47 16.42 8.44
N GLU A 329 0.63 17.45 8.35
CA GLU A 329 0.35 18.12 7.08
C GLU A 329 0.73 19.59 7.18
N ARG A 330 1.50 20.04 6.20
CA ARG A 330 1.91 21.44 6.05
C ARG A 330 0.93 22.16 5.15
N GLY A 331 0.42 23.29 5.62
CA GLY A 331 -0.39 24.18 4.80
C GLY A 331 0.42 24.76 3.64
N GLN A 332 -0.29 25.13 2.56
CA GLN A 332 0.35 25.80 1.44
C GLN A 332 0.96 27.13 1.90
N ILE A 333 2.18 27.41 1.43
CA ILE A 333 2.75 28.75 1.56
C ILE A 333 1.98 29.60 0.55
N GLU A 334 1.11 30.48 1.02
CA GLU A 334 0.54 31.50 0.14
C GLU A 334 1.71 32.24 -0.55
N PRO A 335 1.71 32.36 -1.89
CA PRO A 335 2.68 33.18 -2.56
C PRO A 335 2.66 34.58 -1.92
N PRO A 336 3.81 35.24 -1.75
CA PRO A 336 3.81 36.63 -1.31
C PRO A 336 2.83 37.40 -2.21
N ALA A 337 1.93 38.16 -1.59
CA ALA A 337 0.99 38.99 -2.32
C ALA A 337 1.77 39.75 -3.41
N PRO A 338 1.24 39.86 -4.65
CA PRO A 338 1.91 40.63 -5.69
C PRO A 338 2.23 41.99 -5.10
N THR A 339 3.52 42.34 -5.07
CA THR A 339 3.92 43.70 -4.72
C THR A 339 3.19 44.60 -5.70
N GLU A 340 2.24 45.40 -5.21
CA GLU A 340 1.60 46.43 -6.02
C GLU A 340 2.74 47.26 -6.62
N ASN A 341 2.87 47.17 -7.95
CA ASN A 341 3.84 47.97 -8.67
C ASN A 341 3.53 49.44 -8.33
N PRO A 342 4.51 50.26 -7.90
CA PRO A 342 4.30 51.67 -7.58
C PRO A 342 3.66 52.48 -8.72
N LYS A 343 3.67 51.92 -9.94
CA LYS A 343 3.06 52.49 -11.14
C LYS A 343 1.53 52.40 -11.19
N ASP A 344 0.86 51.57 -10.39
CA ASP A 344 -0.62 51.44 -10.40
C ASP A 344 -1.35 52.37 -9.44
N LYS A 345 -0.64 53.03 -8.50
CA LYS A 345 -1.22 54.10 -7.68
C LYS A 345 -1.56 55.36 -8.49
N GLY A 346 -0.93 55.54 -9.66
CA GLY A 346 -1.16 56.70 -10.52
C GLY A 346 -2.42 56.64 -11.40
N LYS A 347 -3.04 55.47 -11.56
CA LYS A 347 -4.24 55.31 -12.41
C LYS A 347 -5.55 55.40 -11.64
N LYS A 348 -5.61 54.92 -10.39
CA LYS A 348 -6.85 55.01 -9.57
C LYS A 348 -7.22 56.43 -9.14
N ASN A 349 -6.25 57.36 -9.03
CA ASN A 349 -6.55 58.75 -8.66
C ASN A 349 -7.02 59.64 -9.81
N LYS A 350 -6.91 59.22 -11.09
CA LYS A 350 -7.40 60.02 -12.23
C LYS A 350 -8.84 59.74 -12.63
N GLU A 351 -9.46 58.66 -12.11
CA GLU A 351 -10.88 58.36 -12.34
C GLU A 351 -11.81 58.93 -11.26
N ALA A 352 -11.28 59.32 -10.10
CA ALA A 352 -12.06 59.93 -9.02
C ALA A 352 -12.26 61.45 -9.18
N GLU A 353 -11.48 62.13 -10.04
CA GLU A 353 -11.48 63.60 -10.19
C GLU A 353 -12.37 64.10 -11.36
N LYS A 354 -13.17 63.21 -11.98
CA LYS A 354 -13.98 63.55 -13.17
C LYS A 354 -15.50 63.42 -13.00
N LYS A 355 -15.99 63.31 -11.76
CA LYS A 355 -17.43 63.29 -11.45
C LYS A 355 -17.76 64.18 -10.26
N GLU A 356 -17.66 65.48 -10.47
CA GLU A 356 -18.36 66.47 -9.67
C GLU A 356 -19.51 67.02 -10.52
N PRO A 357 -20.79 66.76 -10.20
CA PRO A 357 -21.88 67.56 -10.75
C PRO A 357 -22.11 68.75 -9.83
N GLU A 358 -21.90 69.95 -10.38
CA GLU A 358 -22.51 71.18 -9.89
C GLU A 358 -24.00 70.96 -9.63
N ASN A 359 -24.45 71.22 -8.41
CA ASN A 359 -25.77 71.78 -8.14
C ASN A 359 -25.84 72.28 -6.69
N ARG A 360 -25.63 73.58 -6.50
CA ARG A 360 -26.43 74.36 -5.53
C ARG A 360 -27.78 74.66 -6.21
N PRO A 361 -28.91 74.83 -5.49
CA PRO A 361 -29.16 76.14 -4.86
C PRO A 361 -29.91 76.14 -3.51
N PHE A 362 -29.66 77.25 -2.79
CA PHE A 362 -30.55 78.09 -1.98
C PHE A 362 -31.57 77.50 -0.98
N GLY A 363 -31.48 78.02 0.25
CA GLY A 363 -32.47 77.91 1.32
C GLY A 363 -31.83 78.19 2.67
#